data_AF-A0A0S8J9M6-F1
#
_entry.id   AF-A0A0S8J9M6-F1
#
_cell.length_a   1.000
_cell.length_b   1.000
_cell.length_c   1.000
_cell.angle_alpha   90.00
_cell.angle_beta   90.00
_cell.angle_gamma   90.00
#
_symmetry.space_group_name_H-M   'P 1'
#
loop_
_entity.id
_entity.type
_entity.pdbx_description
1 polymer ?
#
loop_
_entity_poly.entity_id
_entity_poly.type
_entity_poly.pdbx_seq_one_letter_code
_entity_poly.pdbx_strand_id
1 'polypeptide(L)'
;MVDTPEQFNRKDESLNADYPDTARTTALIKASFVAIGVDVFLMLLKYLLSVLTGSAVLAADALHSGGDLAVSVTVLISIVVNYGFHKNVWAKKAEGLVALLISGLLILGSISVLWGVVKNVPERFTLTVGIPLVVAILGISVACVVAFAMSLFKQRIGEKHNSIAFAAEGMHTRSDFYTSFGVWVTLLLGYFGIHIERLMTLIIGLIVLRIGLKLLYKALEFFHIPEALAWAPTEPILGGIVARMKKFWQTVVSLYTKARSPIRSVRFFREDWIMDRRRLLLTGNVILIILLYIGTGFYSILPYQTGVELLFGRVIEENMPGMHFHAPTPFGKVIRVDTGVAARVESGFRTNWNFQGQEPEAY
;
A
#
# COMPACT_ATOMS: atom_id res chain seq x y z
N MET A 1 44.86 -42.78 -25.00
CA MET A 1 44.08 -42.24 -23.87
C MET A 1 42.64 -42.66 -24.12
N VAL A 2 42.16 -43.60 -23.31
CA VAL A 2 40.83 -44.21 -23.48
C VAL A 2 39.84 -43.33 -22.74
N ASP A 3 38.93 -42.70 -23.48
CA ASP A 3 37.80 -41.96 -22.89
C ASP A 3 36.94 -42.95 -22.09
N THR A 4 36.93 -42.77 -20.77
CA THR A 4 36.11 -43.54 -19.84
C THR A 4 34.61 -43.23 -20.06
N PRO A 5 33.71 -44.23 -19.95
CA PRO A 5 32.26 -44.03 -20.14
C PRO A 5 31.62 -42.95 -19.25
N GLU A 6 32.25 -42.63 -18.11
CA GLU A 6 31.81 -41.56 -17.20
C GLU A 6 31.89 -40.15 -17.81
N GLN A 7 32.82 -39.90 -18.75
CA GLN A 7 32.92 -38.58 -19.40
C GLN A 7 31.87 -38.37 -20.49
N PHE A 8 31.34 -39.45 -21.06
CA PHE A 8 30.23 -39.38 -22.01
C PHE A 8 28.93 -39.02 -21.26
N ASN A 9 28.68 -39.67 -20.12
CA ASN A 9 27.48 -39.46 -19.32
C ASN A 9 27.40 -38.06 -18.67
N ARG A 10 28.55 -37.47 -18.28
CA ARG A 10 28.60 -36.08 -17.76
C ARG A 10 28.30 -35.02 -18.81
N LYS A 11 28.64 -35.27 -20.08
CA LYS A 11 28.37 -34.31 -21.16
C LYS A 11 26.88 -34.28 -21.52
N ASP A 12 26.22 -35.43 -21.48
CA ASP A 12 24.78 -35.53 -21.75
C ASP A 12 23.92 -34.88 -20.64
N GLU A 13 24.35 -34.92 -19.37
CA GLU A 13 23.73 -34.15 -18.29
C GLU A 13 23.88 -32.63 -18.45
N SER A 14 25.03 -32.17 -18.97
CA SER A 14 25.27 -30.74 -19.22
C SER A 14 24.53 -30.18 -20.45
N LEU A 15 24.09 -31.05 -21.36
CA LEU A 15 23.38 -30.69 -22.59
C LEU A 15 21.85 -30.65 -22.44
N ASN A 16 21.30 -31.09 -21.31
CA ASN A 16 19.86 -30.95 -20.99
C ASN A 16 19.49 -29.58 -20.40
N ALA A 17 20.41 -28.61 -20.41
CA ALA A 17 20.26 -27.30 -19.77
C ALA A 17 19.31 -26.31 -20.50
N ASP A 18 18.72 -26.69 -21.64
CA ASP A 18 17.99 -25.74 -22.51
C ASP A 18 16.46 -25.94 -22.54
N TYR A 19 15.92 -26.86 -21.74
CA TYR A 19 14.49 -26.92 -21.44
C TYR A 19 14.23 -26.47 -20.01
N PRO A 20 13.30 -25.51 -19.78
CA PRO A 20 12.91 -25.14 -18.43
C PRO A 20 12.29 -26.37 -17.77
N ASP A 21 12.96 -26.90 -16.73
CA ASP A 21 12.45 -27.99 -15.90
C ASP A 21 10.96 -27.73 -15.59
N THR A 22 10.11 -28.62 -16.09
CA THR A 22 8.66 -28.50 -16.10
C THR A 22 8.14 -28.37 -14.66
N ALA A 23 8.77 -29.08 -13.73
CA ALA A 23 8.43 -29.05 -12.32
C ALA A 23 8.84 -27.72 -11.67
N ARG A 24 10.05 -27.23 -11.98
CA ARG A 24 10.54 -25.90 -11.54
C ARG A 24 9.61 -24.78 -12.00
N THR A 25 9.26 -24.76 -13.28
CA THR A 25 8.41 -23.70 -13.85
C THR A 25 7.01 -23.73 -13.26
N THR A 26 6.44 -24.92 -13.10
CA THR A 26 5.12 -25.08 -12.46
C THR A 26 5.14 -24.61 -11.01
N ALA A 27 6.20 -24.88 -10.26
CA ALA A 27 6.35 -24.39 -8.88
C ALA A 27 6.45 -22.86 -8.82
N LEU A 28 7.23 -22.25 -9.72
CA LEU A 28 7.35 -20.78 -9.81
C LEU A 28 6.03 -20.12 -10.20
N ILE A 29 5.29 -20.68 -11.16
CA ILE A 29 3.96 -20.16 -11.54
C ILE A 29 2.99 -20.21 -10.35
N LYS A 30 2.93 -21.34 -9.63
CA LYS A 30 2.09 -21.47 -8.42
C LYS A 30 2.49 -20.44 -7.35
N ALA A 31 3.79 -20.25 -7.12
CA ALA A 31 4.28 -19.26 -6.17
C ALA A 31 3.96 -17.82 -6.60
N SER A 32 4.02 -17.51 -7.89
CA SER A 32 3.61 -16.21 -8.43
C SER A 32 2.12 -15.93 -8.24
N PHE A 33 1.25 -16.94 -8.37
CA PHE A 33 -0.18 -16.75 -8.06
C PHE A 33 -0.43 -16.44 -6.59
N VAL A 34 0.28 -17.11 -5.68
CA VAL A 34 0.23 -16.79 -4.24
C VAL A 34 0.71 -15.35 -4.02
N ALA A 35 1.80 -14.95 -4.67
CA ALA A 35 2.35 -13.60 -4.57
C ALA A 35 1.38 -12.52 -5.01
N ILE A 36 0.82 -12.67 -6.21
CA ILE A 36 -0.16 -11.74 -6.76
C ILE A 36 -1.40 -11.67 -5.85
N GLY A 37 -1.88 -12.80 -5.32
CA GLY A 37 -3.00 -12.81 -4.37
C GLY A 37 -2.73 -12.00 -3.11
N VAL A 38 -1.52 -12.10 -2.56
CA VAL A 38 -1.08 -11.31 -1.39
C VAL A 38 -0.93 -9.83 -1.76
N ASP A 39 -0.34 -9.52 -2.91
CA ASP A 39 -0.14 -8.13 -3.35
C ASP A 39 -1.49 -7.43 -3.60
N VAL A 40 -2.48 -8.14 -4.18
CA VAL A 40 -3.86 -7.66 -4.29
C VAL A 40 -4.46 -7.41 -2.92
N PHE A 41 -4.33 -8.35 -1.98
CA PHE A 41 -4.85 -8.19 -0.62
C PHE A 41 -4.24 -6.97 0.08
N LEU A 42 -2.91 -6.79 0.00
CA LEU A 42 -2.20 -5.66 0.60
C LEU A 42 -2.62 -4.33 -0.03
N MET A 43 -2.73 -4.27 -1.37
CA MET A 43 -3.21 -3.09 -2.09
C MET A 43 -4.63 -2.71 -1.65
N LEU A 44 -5.55 -3.68 -1.62
CA LEU A 44 -6.94 -3.45 -1.22
C LEU A 44 -7.04 -3.01 0.24
N LEU A 45 -6.31 -3.68 1.14
CA LEU A 45 -6.28 -3.31 2.56
C LEU A 45 -5.83 -1.85 2.72
N LYS A 46 -4.69 -1.47 2.14
CA LYS A 46 -4.18 -0.08 2.22
C LYS A 46 -5.14 0.93 1.59
N TYR A 47 -5.74 0.59 0.47
CA TYR A 47 -6.74 1.44 -0.19
C TYR A 47 -7.97 1.66 0.70
N LEU A 48 -8.51 0.60 1.30
CA LEU A 48 -9.63 0.70 2.24
C LEU A 48 -9.27 1.55 3.45
N LEU A 49 -8.08 1.34 4.05
CA LEU A 49 -7.61 2.17 5.16
C LEU A 49 -7.47 3.65 4.76
N SER A 50 -6.99 3.93 3.55
CA SER A 50 -6.91 5.29 3.02
C SER A 50 -8.29 5.94 2.89
N VAL A 51 -9.28 5.24 2.32
CA VAL A 51 -10.65 5.75 2.17
C VAL A 51 -11.31 5.95 3.55
N LEU A 52 -11.13 5.02 4.48
CA LEU A 52 -11.70 5.08 5.82
C LEU A 52 -11.13 6.22 6.66
N THR A 53 -9.85 6.56 6.48
CA THR A 53 -9.18 7.61 7.28
C THR A 53 -9.07 8.95 6.58
N GLY A 54 -9.25 8.99 5.25
CA GLY A 54 -8.92 10.15 4.43
C GLY A 54 -7.42 10.42 4.28
N SER A 55 -6.55 9.53 4.78
CA SER A 55 -5.11 9.76 4.88
C SER A 55 -4.42 9.74 3.51
N ALA A 56 -3.70 10.82 3.23
CA ALA A 56 -2.90 10.97 2.02
C ALA A 56 -1.66 10.07 2.01
N VAL A 57 -1.05 9.80 3.18
CA VAL A 57 0.11 8.88 3.23
C VAL A 57 -0.30 7.44 2.96
N LEU A 58 -1.48 7.02 3.44
CA LEU A 58 -2.05 5.72 3.13
C LEU A 58 -2.46 5.62 1.66
N ALA A 59 -2.98 6.69 1.06
CA ALA A 59 -3.29 6.73 -0.38
C ALA A 59 -2.02 6.52 -1.22
N ALA A 60 -0.92 7.19 -0.84
CA ALA A 60 0.37 7.05 -1.52
C ALA A 60 0.91 5.62 -1.42
N ASP A 61 0.83 5.00 -0.24
CA ASP A 61 1.28 3.61 -0.03
C ASP A 61 0.38 2.58 -0.73
N ALA A 62 -0.93 2.83 -0.82
CA ALA A 62 -1.83 2.00 -1.61
C ALA A 62 -1.50 2.07 -3.11
N LEU A 63 -1.23 3.27 -3.64
CA LEU A 63 -0.78 3.46 -5.02
C LEU A 63 0.58 2.80 -5.28
N HIS A 64 1.50 2.84 -4.31
CA HIS A 64 2.78 2.14 -4.38
C HIS A 64 2.58 0.64 -4.53
N SER A 65 1.79 0.02 -3.64
CA SER A 65 1.46 -1.42 -3.76
C SER A 65 0.67 -1.78 -5.01
N GLY A 66 -0.13 -0.85 -5.55
CA GLY A 66 -0.75 -1.03 -6.86
C GLY A 66 0.27 -1.15 -7.99
N GLY A 67 1.40 -0.44 -7.89
CA GLY A 67 2.53 -0.57 -8.79
C GLY A 67 3.26 -1.90 -8.67
N ASP A 68 3.45 -2.38 -7.44
CA ASP A 68 4.09 -3.68 -7.18
C ASP A 68 3.27 -4.84 -7.74
N LEU A 69 1.94 -4.82 -7.55
CA LEU A 69 1.02 -5.78 -8.16
C LEU A 69 1.19 -5.80 -9.70
N ALA A 70 1.31 -4.62 -10.29
CA ALA A 70 1.50 -4.44 -11.71
C ALA A 70 2.83 -5.05 -12.22
N VAL A 71 3.91 -4.87 -11.46
CA VAL A 71 5.21 -5.50 -11.73
C VAL A 71 5.12 -7.01 -11.59
N SER A 72 4.51 -7.52 -10.51
CA SER A 72 4.33 -8.96 -10.28
C SER A 72 3.48 -9.63 -11.37
N VAL A 73 2.42 -8.97 -11.86
CA VAL A 73 1.63 -9.45 -13.01
C VAL A 73 2.48 -9.47 -14.27
N THR A 74 3.29 -8.43 -14.51
CA THR A 74 4.20 -8.37 -15.65
C THR A 74 5.22 -9.51 -15.61
N VAL A 75 5.80 -9.81 -14.45
CA VAL A 75 6.72 -10.95 -14.26
C VAL A 75 6.03 -12.28 -14.54
N LEU A 76 4.80 -12.48 -14.06
CA LEU A 76 4.03 -13.69 -14.34
C LEU A 76 3.76 -13.84 -15.85
N ILE A 77 3.32 -12.77 -16.52
CA ILE A 77 3.11 -12.76 -17.97
C ILE A 77 4.42 -13.11 -18.68
N SER A 78 5.54 -12.50 -18.30
CA SER A 78 6.84 -12.77 -18.91
C SER A 78 7.24 -14.25 -18.78
N ILE A 79 7.03 -14.86 -17.60
CA ILE A 79 7.29 -16.30 -17.38
C ILE A 79 6.35 -17.17 -18.25
N VAL A 80 5.05 -16.86 -18.29
CA VAL A 80 4.05 -17.63 -19.03
C VAL A 80 4.25 -17.51 -20.54
N VAL A 81 4.53 -16.31 -21.05
CA VAL A 81 4.79 -16.05 -22.47
C VAL A 81 6.08 -16.75 -22.90
N ASN A 82 7.13 -16.70 -22.09
CA ASN A 82 8.40 -17.35 -22.39
C ASN A 82 8.25 -18.89 -22.41
N TYR A 83 7.41 -19.45 -21.55
CA TYR A 83 7.16 -20.89 -21.48
C TYR A 83 6.22 -21.41 -22.58
N GLY A 84 5.06 -20.77 -22.77
CA GLY A 84 3.97 -21.30 -23.62
C GLY A 84 3.87 -20.69 -25.01
N PHE A 85 4.36 -19.47 -25.22
CA PHE A 85 4.04 -18.67 -26.42
C PHE A 85 5.28 -18.00 -27.04
N HIS A 86 6.46 -18.59 -26.87
CA HIS A 86 7.74 -18.08 -27.36
C HIS A 86 7.71 -17.65 -28.85
N LYS A 87 6.85 -18.27 -29.69
CA LYS A 87 6.63 -17.91 -31.11
C LYS A 87 5.49 -16.92 -31.39
N ASN A 88 4.58 -16.65 -30.46
CA ASN A 88 3.40 -15.82 -30.72
C ASN A 88 3.67 -14.33 -30.45
N VAL A 89 3.80 -13.55 -31.53
CA VAL A 89 4.13 -12.11 -31.50
C VAL A 89 3.09 -11.29 -30.74
N TRP A 90 1.82 -11.68 -30.78
CA TRP A 90 0.74 -10.97 -30.10
C TRP A 90 0.83 -11.04 -28.58
N ALA A 91 1.27 -12.18 -28.03
CA ALA A 91 1.46 -12.34 -26.59
C ALA A 91 2.58 -11.42 -26.06
N LYS A 92 3.68 -11.30 -26.81
CA LYS A 92 4.75 -10.34 -26.49
C LYS A 92 4.28 -8.88 -26.61
N LYS A 93 3.51 -8.53 -27.65
CA LYS A 93 2.95 -7.17 -27.78
C LYS A 93 1.98 -6.80 -26.64
N ALA A 94 1.23 -7.77 -26.11
CA ALA A 94 0.33 -7.54 -24.99
C ALA A 94 1.09 -7.17 -23.70
N GLU A 95 2.26 -7.77 -23.45
CA GLU A 95 3.12 -7.43 -22.30
C GLU A 95 3.52 -5.95 -22.31
N GLY A 96 3.99 -5.45 -23.45
CA GLY A 96 4.33 -4.04 -23.62
C GLY A 96 3.13 -3.11 -23.41
N LEU A 97 1.94 -3.50 -23.87
CA LEU A 97 0.71 -2.71 -23.74
C LEU A 97 0.25 -2.62 -22.28
N VAL A 98 0.32 -3.74 -21.55
CA VAL A 98 0.00 -3.81 -20.12
C VAL A 98 0.96 -2.93 -19.32
N ALA A 99 2.27 -3.03 -19.58
CA ALA A 99 3.28 -2.18 -18.95
C ALA A 99 3.04 -0.68 -19.22
N LEU A 100 2.65 -0.33 -20.45
CA LEU A 100 2.31 1.04 -20.83
C LEU A 100 1.10 1.57 -20.04
N LEU A 101 0.00 0.80 -19.98
CA LEU A 101 -1.21 1.17 -19.26
C LEU A 101 -0.94 1.36 -17.76
N ILE A 102 -0.25 0.40 -17.14
CA ILE A 102 0.16 0.44 -15.73
C ILE A 102 0.99 1.69 -15.45
N SER A 103 2.02 1.95 -16.27
CA SER A 103 2.90 3.09 -16.07
C SER A 103 2.14 4.42 -16.12
N GLY A 104 1.15 4.54 -17.02
CA GLY A 104 0.26 5.69 -17.11
C GLY A 104 -0.57 5.88 -15.84
N LEU A 105 -1.19 4.80 -15.32
CA LEU A 105 -1.97 4.86 -14.08
C LEU A 105 -1.11 5.26 -12.88
N LEU A 106 0.12 4.74 -12.75
CA LEU A 106 1.03 5.12 -11.67
C LEU A 106 1.47 6.58 -11.77
N ILE A 107 1.75 7.08 -12.97
CA ILE A 107 2.11 8.49 -13.18
C ILE A 107 0.93 9.39 -12.81
N LEU A 108 -0.28 9.09 -13.29
CA LEU A 108 -1.48 9.86 -12.97
C LEU A 108 -1.80 9.83 -11.48
N GLY A 109 -1.75 8.64 -10.86
CA GLY A 109 -1.96 8.45 -9.43
C GLY A 109 -0.95 9.21 -8.58
N SER A 110 0.35 9.07 -8.88
CA SER A 110 1.40 9.77 -8.14
C SER A 110 1.32 11.29 -8.29
N ILE A 111 1.02 11.81 -9.49
CA ILE A 111 0.77 13.25 -9.70
C ILE A 111 -0.43 13.69 -8.86
N SER A 112 -1.52 12.92 -8.82
CA SER A 112 -2.71 13.28 -8.04
C SER A 112 -2.42 13.41 -6.55
N VAL A 113 -1.60 12.50 -5.99
CA VAL A 113 -1.18 12.54 -4.58
C VAL A 113 -0.22 13.70 -4.33
N LEU A 114 0.79 13.89 -5.19
CA LEU A 114 1.74 14.99 -5.08
C LEU A 114 1.06 16.35 -5.20
N TRP A 115 0.09 16.47 -6.09
CA TRP A 115 -0.72 17.68 -6.24
C TRP A 115 -1.54 17.97 -4.98
N GLY A 116 -2.06 16.92 -4.33
CA GLY A 116 -2.70 17.00 -3.02
C GLY A 116 -1.78 17.60 -1.95
N VAL A 117 -0.49 17.23 -1.96
CA VAL A 117 0.54 17.78 -1.04
C VAL A 117 0.82 19.26 -1.28
N VAL A 118 0.81 19.70 -2.54
CA VAL A 118 1.16 21.08 -2.93
C VAL A 118 -0.03 22.04 -2.73
N LYS A 119 -1.25 21.63 -3.07
CA LYS A 119 -2.43 22.52 -3.04
C LYS A 119 -3.02 22.77 -1.64
N ASN A 120 -2.41 22.25 -0.57
CA ASN A 120 -2.84 22.46 0.83
C ASN A 120 -4.36 22.28 1.02
N VAL A 121 -4.82 21.03 1.04
CA VAL A 121 -6.10 20.71 1.68
C VAL A 121 -5.79 20.18 3.08
N PRO A 122 -5.88 21.00 4.15
CA PRO A 122 -5.67 20.53 5.51
C PRO A 122 -6.57 19.33 5.86
N GLU A 123 -7.74 19.20 5.23
CA GLU A 123 -8.67 18.09 5.45
C GLU A 123 -8.14 16.71 5.04
N ARG A 124 -7.14 16.60 4.16
CA ARG A 124 -6.54 15.29 3.78
C ARG A 124 -5.26 14.92 4.54
N PHE A 125 -4.71 15.87 5.29
CA PHE A 125 -3.50 15.68 6.12
C PHE A 125 -3.81 15.76 7.62
N THR A 126 -5.08 16.02 7.96
CA THR A 126 -5.58 15.86 9.31
C THR A 126 -6.09 14.44 9.42
N LEU A 127 -5.30 13.59 10.08
CA LEU A 127 -5.78 12.27 10.51
C LEU A 127 -7.11 12.47 11.20
N THR A 128 -8.13 11.73 10.79
CA THR A 128 -9.39 11.70 11.53
C THR A 128 -9.05 11.15 12.92
N VAL A 129 -8.97 12.04 13.91
CA VAL A 129 -8.60 11.68 15.28
C VAL A 129 -9.71 10.80 15.85
N GLY A 130 -9.34 9.67 16.46
CA GLY A 130 -10.28 8.72 17.06
C GLY A 130 -10.19 7.30 16.46
N ILE A 131 -11.32 6.61 16.39
CA ILE A 131 -11.42 5.20 15.98
C ILE A 131 -10.77 4.92 14.60
N PRO A 132 -10.93 5.78 13.55
CA PRO A 132 -10.33 5.52 12.24
C PRO A 132 -8.79 5.44 12.26
N LEU A 133 -8.13 6.25 13.08
CA LEU A 133 -6.68 6.26 13.22
C LEU A 133 -6.15 4.94 13.79
N VAL A 134 -6.78 4.43 14.85
CA VAL A 134 -6.33 3.18 15.47
C VAL A 134 -6.54 2.00 14.53
N VAL A 135 -7.66 1.97 13.80
CA VAL A 135 -7.93 0.96 12.76
C VAL A 135 -6.86 1.02 11.66
N ALA A 136 -6.43 2.21 11.23
CA ALA A 136 -5.36 2.36 10.25
C ALA A 136 -4.00 1.88 10.77
N ILE A 137 -3.64 2.20 12.02
CA ILE A 137 -2.38 1.72 12.61
C ILE A 137 -2.39 0.18 12.71
N LEU A 138 -3.49 -0.42 13.17
CA LEU A 138 -3.61 -1.89 13.24
C LEU A 138 -3.58 -2.52 11.85
N GLY A 139 -4.33 -1.97 10.90
CA GLY A 139 -4.39 -2.48 9.53
C GLY A 139 -3.04 -2.40 8.80
N ILE A 140 -2.32 -1.29 8.92
CA ILE A 140 -0.98 -1.18 8.32
C ILE A 140 0.05 -2.05 9.06
N SER A 141 -0.14 -2.31 10.36
CA SER A 141 0.69 -3.27 11.10
C SER A 141 0.53 -4.68 10.53
N VAL A 142 -0.71 -5.11 10.26
CA VAL A 142 -1.00 -6.39 9.57
C VAL A 142 -0.34 -6.39 8.18
N ALA A 143 -0.47 -5.31 7.41
CA ALA A 143 0.16 -5.18 6.10
C ALA A 143 1.68 -5.35 6.18
N CYS A 144 2.34 -4.75 7.18
CA CYS A 144 3.78 -4.88 7.41
C CYS A 144 4.17 -6.34 7.72
N VAL A 145 3.43 -7.03 8.58
CA VAL A 145 3.70 -8.45 8.91
C VAL A 145 3.56 -9.33 7.66
N VAL A 146 2.49 -9.13 6.89
CA VAL A 146 2.23 -9.89 5.66
C VAL A 146 3.29 -9.61 4.60
N ALA A 147 3.65 -8.35 4.36
CA ALA A 147 4.71 -7.97 3.41
C ALA A 147 6.06 -8.57 3.81
N PHE A 148 6.42 -8.54 5.10
CA PHE A 148 7.66 -9.16 5.57
C PHE A 148 7.65 -10.68 5.37
N ALA A 149 6.57 -11.36 5.76
CA ALA A 149 6.41 -12.80 5.54
C ALA A 149 6.51 -13.16 4.06
N MET A 150 5.90 -12.34 3.19
CA MET A 150 5.94 -12.50 1.75
C MET A 150 7.37 -12.33 1.20
N SER A 151 8.14 -11.37 1.71
CA SER A 151 9.54 -11.20 1.30
C SER A 151 10.39 -12.45 1.57
N LEU A 152 10.15 -13.12 2.71
CA LEU A 152 10.83 -14.37 3.06
C LEU A 152 10.37 -15.54 2.18
N PHE A 153 9.06 -15.61 1.89
CA PHE A 153 8.52 -16.62 0.99
C PHE A 153 9.11 -16.48 -0.42
N LYS A 154 9.08 -15.28 -1.01
CA LYS A 154 9.65 -15.00 -2.34
C LYS A 154 11.13 -15.35 -2.40
N GLN A 155 11.90 -14.94 -1.39
CA GLN A 155 13.34 -15.25 -1.33
C GLN A 155 13.61 -16.76 -1.24
N ARG A 156 12.94 -17.49 -0.34
CA ARG A 156 13.14 -18.93 -0.17
C ARG A 156 12.80 -19.73 -1.43
N ILE A 157 11.69 -19.40 -2.09
CA ILE A 157 11.27 -20.06 -3.33
C ILE A 157 12.23 -19.69 -4.46
N GLY A 158 12.67 -18.43 -4.53
CA GLY A 158 13.66 -17.97 -5.49
C GLY A 158 14.97 -18.73 -5.38
N GLU A 159 15.52 -18.86 -4.17
CA GLU A 159 16.75 -19.62 -3.90
C GLU A 159 16.57 -21.12 -4.16
N LYS A 160 15.48 -21.72 -3.66
CA LYS A 160 15.18 -23.16 -3.85
C LYS A 160 15.11 -23.56 -5.33
N HIS A 161 14.59 -22.68 -6.17
CA HIS A 161 14.41 -22.92 -7.60
C HIS A 161 15.41 -22.15 -8.48
N ASN A 162 16.52 -21.65 -7.90
CA ASN A 162 17.56 -20.88 -8.60
C ASN A 162 17.01 -19.78 -9.53
N SER A 163 15.92 -19.12 -9.12
CA SER A 163 15.26 -18.07 -9.87
C SER A 163 15.71 -16.70 -9.37
N ILE A 164 16.67 -16.12 -10.09
CA ILE A 164 17.18 -14.76 -9.80
C ILE A 164 16.04 -13.74 -9.84
N ALA A 165 15.13 -13.86 -10.79
CA ALA A 165 13.98 -12.96 -10.93
C ALA A 165 13.05 -13.02 -9.71
N PHE A 166 12.70 -14.23 -9.24
CA PHE A 166 11.79 -14.39 -8.09
C PHE A 166 12.46 -14.02 -6.76
N ALA A 167 13.77 -14.26 -6.63
CA ALA A 167 14.56 -13.81 -5.49
C ALA A 167 14.69 -12.28 -5.45
N ALA A 168 14.91 -11.63 -6.60
CA ALA A 168 14.95 -10.17 -6.72
C ALA A 168 13.60 -9.53 -6.37
N GLU A 169 12.49 -10.17 -6.77
CA GLU A 169 11.15 -9.75 -6.37
C GLU A 169 10.95 -9.81 -4.85
N GLY A 170 11.52 -10.82 -4.17
CA GLY A 170 11.53 -10.88 -2.71
C GLY A 170 12.30 -9.74 -2.04
N MET A 171 13.41 -9.31 -2.65
CA MET A 171 14.14 -8.12 -2.20
C MET A 171 13.33 -6.84 -2.43
N HIS A 172 12.59 -6.74 -3.55
CA HIS A 172 11.68 -5.63 -3.80
C HIS A 172 10.59 -5.55 -2.72
N THR A 173 9.89 -6.67 -2.47
CA THR A 173 8.85 -6.76 -1.42
C THR A 173 9.39 -6.41 -0.03
N ARG A 174 10.68 -6.63 0.23
CA ARG A 174 11.33 -6.15 1.46
C ARG A 174 11.49 -4.63 1.50
N SER A 175 11.83 -4.00 0.38
CA SER A 175 11.82 -2.53 0.28
C SER A 175 10.41 -1.97 0.53
N ASP A 176 9.38 -2.67 0.06
CA ASP A 176 7.97 -2.26 0.25
C ASP A 176 7.52 -2.38 1.70
N PHE A 177 8.03 -3.38 2.43
CA PHE A 177 7.87 -3.43 3.89
C PHE A 177 8.43 -2.16 4.56
N TYR A 178 9.57 -1.65 4.12
CA TYR A 178 10.16 -0.44 4.72
C TYR A 178 9.34 0.82 4.41
N THR A 179 8.79 0.96 3.21
CA THR A 179 7.93 2.09 2.88
C THR A 179 6.65 2.05 3.70
N SER A 180 5.99 0.89 3.83
CA SER A 180 4.81 0.70 4.69
C SER A 180 5.11 0.87 6.17
N PHE A 181 6.30 0.45 6.63
CA PHE A 181 6.73 0.71 8.00
C PHE A 181 6.92 2.22 8.25
N GLY A 182 7.42 2.97 7.26
CA GLY A 182 7.46 4.44 7.33
C GLY A 182 6.07 5.07 7.44
N VAL A 183 5.08 4.51 6.76
CA VAL A 183 3.67 4.91 6.92
C VAL A 183 3.16 4.58 8.31
N TRP A 184 3.43 3.38 8.82
CA TRP A 184 3.06 2.98 10.17
C TRP A 184 3.65 3.93 11.23
N VAL A 185 4.94 4.28 11.13
CA VAL A 185 5.60 5.26 12.02
C VAL A 185 4.93 6.62 11.90
N THR A 186 4.58 7.05 10.69
CA THR A 186 3.90 8.33 10.44
C THR A 186 2.54 8.40 11.13
N LEU A 187 1.74 7.33 11.03
CA LEU A 187 0.44 7.25 11.69
C LEU A 187 0.59 7.20 13.22
N LEU A 188 1.58 6.47 13.72
CA LEU A 188 1.88 6.40 15.15
C LEU A 188 2.32 7.76 15.70
N LEU A 189 3.17 8.48 14.99
CA LEU A 189 3.58 9.85 15.37
C LEU A 189 2.40 10.80 15.32
N GLY A 190 1.51 10.66 14.34
CA GLY A 190 0.26 11.41 14.26
C GLY A 190 -0.65 11.19 15.48
N TYR A 191 -0.68 9.98 16.03
CA TYR A 191 -1.38 9.69 17.28
C TYR A 191 -0.85 10.50 18.48
N PHE A 192 0.46 10.76 18.53
CA PHE A 192 1.09 11.64 19.54
C PHE A 192 1.08 13.13 19.16
N GLY A 193 0.36 13.52 18.09
CA GLY A 193 0.26 14.91 17.64
C GLY A 193 1.42 15.39 16.75
N ILE A 194 2.33 14.49 16.35
CA ILE A 194 3.46 14.81 15.46
C ILE A 194 3.07 14.52 14.00
N HIS A 195 2.80 15.58 13.23
CA HIS A 195 2.23 15.49 11.89
C HIS A 195 3.30 15.51 10.79
N ILE A 196 3.99 14.38 10.56
CA ILE A 196 4.95 14.22 9.45
C ILE A 196 4.31 13.67 8.15
N GLU A 197 2.98 13.52 8.12
CA GLU A 197 2.24 12.88 7.05
C GLU A 197 2.51 13.49 5.67
N ARG A 198 2.57 14.82 5.60
CA ARG A 198 2.83 15.56 4.37
C ARG A 198 4.20 15.23 3.79
N LEU A 199 5.23 15.11 4.63
CA LEU A 199 6.59 14.78 4.21
C LEU A 199 6.65 13.34 3.67
N MET A 200 6.05 12.38 4.40
CA MET A 200 6.05 10.99 3.93
C MET A 200 5.23 10.79 2.67
N THR A 201 4.10 11.48 2.54
CA THR A 201 3.28 11.47 1.31
C THR A 201 4.09 11.98 0.11
N LEU A 202 4.85 13.07 0.29
CA LEU A 202 5.73 13.61 -0.76
C LEU A 202 6.82 12.60 -1.15
N ILE A 203 7.46 11.97 -0.18
CA ILE A 203 8.52 10.98 -0.41
C ILE A 203 7.98 9.79 -1.20
N ILE A 204 6.90 9.17 -0.74
CA ILE A 204 6.30 7.99 -1.41
C ILE A 204 5.76 8.38 -2.79
N GLY A 205 5.04 9.51 -2.91
CA GLY A 205 4.54 10.00 -4.19
C GLY A 205 5.65 10.21 -5.23
N LEU A 206 6.81 10.72 -4.83
CA LEU A 206 7.96 10.87 -5.70
C LEU A 206 8.59 9.52 -6.08
N ILE A 207 8.63 8.55 -5.17
CA ILE A 207 9.10 7.18 -5.45
C ILE A 207 8.20 6.54 -6.52
N VAL A 208 6.88 6.56 -6.32
CA VAL A 208 5.90 5.97 -7.26
C VAL A 208 5.97 6.65 -8.63
N LEU A 209 6.10 7.98 -8.67
CA LEU A 209 6.25 8.72 -9.92
C LEU A 209 7.49 8.25 -10.70
N ARG A 210 8.63 8.02 -10.01
CA ARG A 210 9.84 7.52 -10.65
C ARG A 210 9.68 6.10 -11.18
N ILE A 211 9.02 5.23 -10.42
CA ILE A 211 8.72 3.85 -10.86
C ILE A 211 7.86 3.89 -12.12
N GLY A 212 6.80 4.71 -12.12
CA GLY A 212 5.93 4.93 -13.27
C GLY A 212 6.69 5.42 -14.51
N LEU A 213 7.54 6.46 -14.37
CA LEU A 213 8.36 6.97 -15.48
C LEU A 213 9.37 5.94 -16.01
N LYS A 214 9.96 5.13 -15.12
CA LYS A 214 10.88 4.05 -15.52
C LYS A 214 10.15 2.94 -16.29
N LEU A 215 8.96 2.55 -15.84
CA LEU A 215 8.12 1.58 -16.55
C LEU A 215 7.66 2.11 -17.91
N LEU A 216 7.28 3.39 -17.98
CA LEU A 216 6.91 4.05 -19.22
C LEU A 216 8.07 4.02 -20.24
N TYR A 217 9.28 4.40 -19.81
CA TYR A 217 10.46 4.36 -20.67
C TYR A 217 10.70 2.95 -21.24
N LYS A 218 10.69 1.92 -20.37
CA LYS A 218 10.87 0.52 -20.79
C LYS A 218 9.78 0.05 -21.75
N ALA A 219 8.51 0.40 -21.50
CA ALA A 219 7.40 0.00 -22.35
C ALA A 219 7.51 0.65 -23.75
N LEU A 220 7.89 1.92 -23.82
CA LEU A 220 8.09 2.63 -25.09
C LEU A 220 9.31 2.10 -25.87
N GLU A 221 10.38 1.74 -25.16
CA GLU A 221 11.56 1.06 -25.73
C GLU A 221 11.19 -0.30 -26.30
N PHE A 222 10.38 -1.09 -25.58
CA PHE A 222 9.90 -2.40 -26.04
C PHE A 222 9.13 -2.33 -27.37
N PHE A 223 8.34 -1.29 -27.59
CA PHE A 223 7.63 -1.07 -28.87
C PHE A 223 8.54 -0.53 -29.98
N HIS A 224 9.84 -0.39 -29.75
CA HIS A 224 10.81 0.18 -30.70
C HIS A 224 10.34 1.53 -31.27
N ILE A 225 9.58 2.29 -30.47
CA ILE A 225 9.07 3.62 -30.85
C ILE A 225 10.21 4.58 -31.24
N PRO A 226 11.41 4.55 -30.61
CA PRO A 226 12.53 5.39 -31.03
C PRO A 226 12.99 5.09 -32.47
N GLU A 227 13.01 3.82 -32.85
CA GLU A 227 13.37 3.38 -34.19
C GLU A 227 12.24 3.71 -35.15
N ALA A 228 10.99 3.43 -34.77
CA ALA A 228 9.78 3.81 -35.52
C ALA A 228 9.73 5.30 -35.86
N LEU A 229 10.10 6.16 -34.91
CA LEU A 229 10.20 7.61 -35.10
C LEU A 229 11.41 8.04 -35.94
N ALA A 230 12.46 7.21 -36.05
CA ALA A 230 13.65 7.52 -36.83
C ALA A 230 13.45 7.29 -38.33
N TRP A 231 12.63 6.29 -38.71
CA TRP A 231 12.32 5.99 -40.12
C TRP A 231 10.94 6.50 -40.58
N ALA A 232 10.16 7.17 -39.71
CA ALA A 232 8.82 7.64 -40.04
C ALA A 232 8.82 8.67 -41.20
N PRO A 233 7.96 8.49 -42.23
CA PRO A 233 7.86 9.41 -43.35
C PRO A 233 7.41 10.82 -42.91
N THR A 234 8.04 11.87 -43.44
CA THR A 234 7.72 13.28 -43.18
C THR A 234 6.57 13.83 -44.03
N GLU A 235 5.59 12.98 -44.36
CA GLU A 235 4.39 13.40 -45.11
C GLU A 235 3.56 14.41 -44.28
N PRO A 236 2.89 15.41 -44.89
CA PRO A 236 2.32 16.56 -44.18
C PRO A 236 1.24 16.21 -43.13
N ILE A 237 0.48 15.12 -43.32
CA ILE A 237 -0.56 14.68 -42.37
C ILE A 237 0.04 13.85 -41.22
N LEU A 238 1.01 12.98 -41.51
CA LEU A 238 1.65 12.10 -40.53
C LEU A 238 2.78 12.80 -39.76
N GLY A 239 3.46 13.77 -40.37
CA GLY A 239 4.58 14.52 -39.81
C GLY A 239 4.21 15.28 -38.54
N GLY A 240 2.99 15.83 -38.46
CA GLY A 240 2.49 16.49 -37.25
C GLY A 240 2.33 15.52 -36.07
N ILE A 241 1.87 14.30 -36.33
CA ILE A 241 1.71 13.24 -35.32
C ILE A 241 3.08 12.72 -34.89
N VAL A 242 3.97 12.44 -35.85
CA VAL A 242 5.35 12.00 -35.63
C VAL A 242 6.11 13.04 -34.81
N ALA A 243 5.98 14.33 -35.11
CA ALA A 243 6.60 15.41 -34.35
C ALA A 243 6.08 15.48 -32.91
N ARG A 244 4.76 15.34 -32.69
CA ARG A 244 4.16 15.26 -31.35
C ARG A 244 4.69 14.06 -30.57
N MET A 245 4.77 12.89 -31.19
CA MET A 245 5.31 11.68 -30.57
C MET A 245 6.81 11.82 -30.26
N LYS A 246 7.60 12.42 -31.16
CA LYS A 246 9.03 12.71 -30.93
C LYS A 246 9.23 13.67 -29.77
N LYS A 247 8.43 14.74 -29.68
CA LYS A 247 8.45 15.68 -28.56
C LYS A 247 8.02 15.01 -27.26
N PHE A 248 7.00 14.16 -27.30
CA PHE A 248 6.57 13.37 -26.15
C PHE A 248 7.68 12.44 -25.67
N TRP A 249 8.30 11.67 -26.57
CA TRP A 249 9.44 10.81 -26.28
C TRP A 249 10.59 11.59 -25.62
N GLN A 250 11.00 12.71 -26.20
CA GLN A 250 12.02 13.59 -25.62
C GLN A 250 11.62 14.11 -24.23
N THR A 251 10.34 14.41 -24.02
CA THR A 251 9.81 14.82 -22.71
C THR A 251 9.93 13.68 -21.70
N VAL A 252 9.51 12.46 -22.05
CA VAL A 252 9.63 11.27 -21.18
C VAL A 252 11.09 10.98 -20.85
N VAL A 253 11.99 11.02 -21.84
CA VAL A 253 13.43 10.78 -21.66
C VAL A 253 14.06 11.85 -20.78
N SER A 254 13.74 13.13 -20.99
CA SER A 254 14.28 14.22 -20.14
C SER A 254 13.78 14.12 -18.70
N LEU A 255 12.50 13.78 -18.49
CA LEU A 255 11.94 13.54 -17.16
C LEU A 255 12.60 12.33 -16.49
N TYR A 256 12.76 11.22 -17.21
CA TYR A 256 13.40 10.01 -16.71
C TYR A 256 14.88 10.24 -16.35
N THR A 257 15.66 10.92 -17.20
CA THR A 257 17.08 11.22 -16.93
C THR A 257 17.24 12.18 -15.75
N LYS A 258 16.39 13.21 -15.65
CA LYS A 258 16.35 14.13 -14.50
C LYS A 258 15.86 13.46 -13.22
N ALA A 259 14.99 12.46 -13.31
CA ALA A 259 14.55 11.64 -12.19
C ALA A 259 15.61 10.60 -11.75
N ARG A 260 16.50 10.18 -12.66
CA ARG A 260 17.59 9.22 -12.42
C ARG A 260 18.81 9.88 -11.75
N SER A 261 19.11 11.15 -12.05
CA SER A 261 20.30 11.86 -11.57
C SER A 261 20.40 12.16 -10.06
N PRO A 262 19.33 12.32 -9.25
CA PRO A 262 19.48 12.76 -7.87
C PRO A 262 19.87 11.66 -6.86
N ILE A 263 19.85 10.38 -7.24
CA ILE A 263 19.77 9.28 -6.26
C ILE A 263 20.96 8.32 -6.22
N ARG A 264 22.08 8.65 -6.86
CA ARG A 264 23.34 7.91 -6.61
C ARG A 264 23.88 8.10 -5.18
N SER A 265 23.32 9.02 -4.38
CA SER A 265 23.78 9.35 -3.02
C SER A 265 22.82 9.02 -1.87
N VAL A 266 21.62 8.50 -2.12
CA VAL A 266 20.70 8.17 -1.01
C VAL A 266 20.92 6.71 -0.60
N ARG A 267 22.05 6.48 0.05
CA ARG A 267 22.42 5.26 0.78
C ARG A 267 21.64 5.19 2.11
N PHE A 268 20.33 5.49 2.08
CA PHE A 268 19.53 5.67 3.29
C PHE A 268 18.97 4.33 3.74
N PHE A 269 19.38 3.95 4.95
CA PHE A 269 19.30 2.65 5.62
C PHE A 269 20.24 1.56 5.08
N ARG A 270 21.35 1.34 5.81
CA ARG A 270 22.15 0.11 5.76
C ARG A 270 21.21 -1.08 5.94
N GLU A 271 20.92 -1.80 4.84
CA GLU A 271 20.08 -3.01 4.82
C GLU A 271 20.56 -4.05 5.87
N ASP A 272 21.87 -4.09 6.12
CA ASP A 272 22.51 -4.99 7.09
C ASP A 272 22.05 -4.77 8.54
N TRP A 273 21.88 -3.51 8.99
CA TRP A 273 21.57 -3.20 10.39
C TRP A 273 20.17 -3.66 10.81
N ILE A 274 19.21 -3.59 9.88
CA ILE A 274 17.84 -4.03 10.12
C ILE A 274 17.72 -5.56 10.03
N MET A 275 18.48 -6.20 9.13
CA MET A 275 18.53 -7.67 9.07
C MET A 275 18.99 -8.29 10.39
N ASP A 276 19.95 -7.65 11.07
CA ASP A 276 20.40 -8.06 12.40
C ASP A 276 19.30 -7.93 13.47
N ARG A 277 18.44 -6.91 13.36
CA ARG A 277 17.37 -6.62 14.35
C ARG A 277 15.97 -7.06 13.92
N ARG A 278 15.83 -7.83 12.82
CA ARG A 278 14.53 -8.20 12.22
C ARG A 278 13.55 -8.86 13.21
N ARG A 279 14.05 -9.74 14.08
CA ARG A 279 13.22 -10.39 15.11
C ARG A 279 12.71 -9.36 16.10
N LEU A 280 13.56 -8.44 16.53
CA LEU A 280 13.19 -7.39 17.48
C LEU A 280 12.16 -6.41 16.90
N LEU A 281 12.27 -6.05 15.61
CA LEU A 281 11.29 -5.18 14.95
C LEU A 281 9.94 -5.86 14.77
N LEU A 282 9.92 -7.14 14.39
CA LEU A 282 8.67 -7.90 14.25
C LEU A 282 8.02 -8.15 15.60
N THR A 283 8.79 -8.65 16.58
CA THR A 283 8.28 -8.89 17.93
C THR A 283 7.82 -7.58 18.57
N GLY A 284 8.57 -6.50 18.39
CA GLY A 284 8.18 -5.17 18.85
C GLY A 284 6.89 -4.67 18.20
N ASN A 285 6.74 -4.85 16.88
CA ASN A 285 5.50 -4.48 16.18
C ASN A 285 4.31 -5.33 16.65
N VAL A 286 4.48 -6.65 16.83
CA VAL A 286 3.42 -7.52 17.37
C VAL A 286 3.02 -7.13 18.79
N ILE A 287 3.99 -6.87 19.66
CA ILE A 287 3.73 -6.38 21.03
C ILE A 287 2.97 -5.06 20.97
N LEU A 288 3.37 -4.16 20.08
CA LEU A 288 2.72 -2.86 19.94
C LEU A 288 1.31 -2.96 19.36
N ILE A 289 1.03 -3.89 18.44
CA ILE A 289 -0.33 -4.22 18.00
C ILE A 289 -1.17 -4.63 19.21
N ILE A 290 -0.65 -5.52 20.05
CA ILE A 290 -1.35 -5.99 21.25
C ILE A 290 -1.60 -4.82 22.22
N LEU A 291 -0.60 -3.98 22.46
CA LEU A 291 -0.73 -2.81 23.34
C LEU A 291 -1.73 -1.79 22.80
N LEU A 292 -1.70 -1.49 21.49
CA LEU A 292 -2.65 -0.57 20.86
C LEU A 292 -4.07 -1.13 20.89
N TYR A 293 -4.24 -2.42 20.65
CA TYR A 293 -5.52 -3.10 20.74
C TYR A 293 -6.08 -3.05 22.16
N ILE A 294 -5.28 -3.36 23.18
CA ILE A 294 -5.67 -3.16 24.59
C ILE A 294 -5.99 -1.69 24.86
N GLY A 295 -5.20 -0.77 24.31
CA GLY A 295 -5.41 0.67 24.42
C GLY A 295 -6.79 1.14 23.96
N THR A 296 -7.40 0.47 22.96
CA THR A 296 -8.78 0.79 22.52
C THR A 296 -9.86 0.53 23.58
N GLY A 297 -9.54 -0.22 24.64
CA GLY A 297 -10.45 -0.43 25.76
C GLY A 297 -10.56 0.76 26.70
N PHE A 298 -9.64 1.73 26.64
CA PHE A 298 -9.73 2.92 27.48
C PHE A 298 -10.74 3.92 26.94
N TYR A 299 -11.62 4.40 27.80
CA TYR A 299 -12.60 5.41 27.46
C TYR A 299 -12.87 6.36 28.64
N SER A 300 -13.35 7.55 28.33
CA SER A 300 -13.76 8.53 29.34
C SER A 300 -15.26 8.80 29.26
N ILE A 301 -15.89 8.91 30.42
CA ILE A 301 -17.30 9.28 30.60
C ILE A 301 -17.37 10.71 31.11
N LEU A 302 -18.19 11.54 30.46
CA LEU A 302 -18.38 12.94 30.82
C LEU A 302 -19.24 13.08 32.09
N PRO A 303 -19.16 14.19 32.85
CA PRO A 303 -19.87 14.39 34.12
C PRO A 303 -21.40 14.21 34.08
N TYR A 304 -22.01 14.37 32.90
CA TYR A 304 -23.45 14.28 32.66
C TYR A 304 -23.85 12.97 31.97
N GLN A 305 -22.92 12.02 31.84
CA GLN A 305 -23.10 10.73 31.19
C GLN A 305 -22.87 9.60 32.18
N THR A 306 -23.58 8.49 31.96
CA THR A 306 -23.29 7.19 32.57
C THR A 306 -22.88 6.23 31.48
N GLY A 307 -21.77 5.51 31.69
CA GLY A 307 -21.27 4.53 30.73
C GLY A 307 -21.77 3.15 31.10
N VAL A 308 -22.64 2.56 30.29
CA VAL A 308 -23.11 1.19 30.43
C VAL A 308 -22.15 0.28 29.65
N GLU A 309 -21.39 -0.54 30.37
CA GLU A 309 -20.49 -1.51 29.76
C GLU A 309 -21.21 -2.81 29.42
N LEU A 310 -21.01 -3.28 28.20
CA LEU A 310 -21.52 -4.55 27.69
C LEU A 310 -20.35 -5.48 27.42
N LEU A 311 -20.41 -6.72 27.93
CA LEU A 311 -19.53 -7.81 27.52
C LEU A 311 -20.37 -8.89 26.85
N PHE A 312 -20.05 -9.23 25.60
CA PHE A 312 -20.85 -10.14 24.78
C PHE A 312 -22.36 -9.78 24.75
N GLY A 313 -22.66 -8.48 24.80
CA GLY A 313 -24.04 -7.97 24.78
C GLY A 313 -24.78 -8.02 26.13
N ARG A 314 -24.14 -8.47 27.21
CA ARG A 314 -24.70 -8.39 28.57
C ARG A 314 -24.13 -7.22 29.32
N VAL A 315 -24.98 -6.47 30.02
CA VAL A 315 -24.55 -5.38 30.90
C VAL A 315 -23.78 -5.96 32.07
N ILE A 316 -22.55 -5.49 32.28
CA ILE A 316 -21.72 -5.90 33.41
C ILE A 316 -21.64 -4.79 34.45
N GLU A 317 -21.49 -3.54 34.01
CA GLU A 317 -21.18 -2.45 34.93
C GLU A 317 -21.76 -1.12 34.43
N GLU A 318 -22.21 -0.29 35.37
CA GLU A 318 -22.63 1.09 35.14
C GLU A 318 -21.57 2.02 35.74
N ASN A 319 -20.78 2.62 34.87
CA ASN A 319 -19.62 3.41 35.26
C ASN A 319 -19.99 4.89 35.44
N MET A 320 -19.56 5.43 36.58
CA MET A 320 -19.67 6.86 36.91
C MET A 320 -18.74 7.71 36.04
N PRO A 321 -18.90 9.05 35.99
CA PRO A 321 -17.99 9.92 35.26
C PRO A 321 -16.52 9.72 35.65
N GLY A 322 -15.64 9.63 34.66
CA GLY A 322 -14.24 9.29 34.87
C GLY A 322 -13.63 8.50 33.71
N MET A 323 -12.36 8.11 33.88
CA MET A 323 -11.67 7.23 32.93
C MET A 323 -11.84 5.79 33.35
N HIS A 324 -12.26 4.95 32.42
CA HIS A 324 -12.56 3.53 32.64
C HIS A 324 -11.94 2.68 31.54
N PHE A 325 -11.91 1.37 31.79
CA PHE A 325 -11.39 0.39 30.86
C PHE A 325 -12.45 -0.68 30.60
N HIS A 326 -12.82 -0.84 29.34
CA HIS A 326 -13.68 -1.92 28.88
C HIS A 326 -12.90 -2.92 28.02
N ALA A 327 -13.38 -4.15 27.91
CA ALA A 327 -12.80 -5.13 27.00
C ALA A 327 -12.85 -4.61 25.53
N PRO A 328 -11.75 -4.65 24.76
CA PRO A 328 -11.75 -4.21 23.37
C PRO A 328 -12.78 -4.95 22.50
N THR A 329 -13.21 -4.32 21.41
CA THR A 329 -14.12 -4.95 20.45
C THR A 329 -13.45 -6.17 19.78
N PRO A 330 -14.18 -7.26 19.52
CA PRO A 330 -15.64 -7.41 19.57
C PRO A 330 -16.21 -7.84 20.93
N PHE A 331 -15.37 -8.02 21.95
CA PHE A 331 -15.78 -8.61 23.23
C PHE A 331 -16.56 -7.64 24.11
N GLY A 332 -16.11 -6.40 24.20
CA GLY A 332 -16.77 -5.35 24.97
C GLY A 332 -17.24 -4.18 24.11
N LYS A 333 -18.30 -3.52 24.58
CA LYS A 333 -18.87 -2.29 23.99
C LYS A 333 -19.34 -1.37 25.10
N VAL A 334 -19.14 -0.06 24.93
CA VAL A 334 -19.65 0.95 25.86
C VAL A 334 -20.79 1.71 25.20
N ILE A 335 -21.89 1.86 25.93
CA ILE A 335 -22.97 2.79 25.59
C ILE A 335 -22.93 3.95 26.58
N ARG A 336 -22.85 5.19 26.07
CA ARG A 336 -22.92 6.39 26.90
C ARG A 336 -24.37 6.87 26.92
N VAL A 337 -24.94 6.99 28.12
CA VAL A 337 -26.31 7.45 28.33
C VAL A 337 -26.25 8.81 29.02
N ASP A 338 -26.87 9.84 28.44
CA ASP A 338 -26.95 11.16 29.05
C ASP A 338 -27.93 11.12 30.25
N THR A 339 -27.40 11.17 31.47
CA THR A 339 -28.19 11.17 32.71
C THR A 339 -28.38 12.56 33.29
N GLY A 340 -27.71 13.58 32.72
CA GLY A 340 -27.79 14.98 33.18
C GLY A 340 -29.02 15.77 32.70
N VAL A 341 -29.92 15.20 31.90
CA VAL A 341 -31.14 15.91 31.46
C VAL A 341 -32.21 15.76 32.53
N ALA A 342 -32.23 16.68 33.49
CA ALA A 342 -33.35 16.82 34.40
C ALA A 342 -34.56 17.37 33.63
N ALA A 343 -35.46 16.50 33.18
CA ALA A 343 -36.78 16.91 32.71
C ALA A 343 -37.56 17.46 33.92
N ARG A 344 -37.51 18.78 34.14
CA ARG A 344 -38.31 19.43 35.17
C ARG A 344 -39.76 19.48 34.70
N VAL A 345 -40.54 18.47 35.10
CA VAL A 345 -42.00 18.55 34.98
C VAL A 345 -42.48 19.36 36.18
N GLU A 346 -42.73 20.66 35.97
CA GLU A 346 -43.41 21.48 36.96
C GLU A 346 -44.88 21.02 37.04
N SER A 347 -45.18 20.15 38.01
CA SER A 347 -46.55 19.85 38.40
C SER A 347 -47.05 20.97 39.32
N GLY A 348 -47.50 22.07 38.71
CA GLY A 348 -48.07 23.22 39.39
C GLY A 348 -49.56 23.36 39.06
N PHE A 349 -50.41 23.19 40.06
CA PHE A 349 -51.85 23.35 39.95
C PHE A 349 -52.21 24.84 39.88
N ARG A 350 -52.29 25.43 38.67
CA ARG A 350 -53.06 26.65 38.41
C ARG A 350 -53.77 26.56 37.07
N THR A 351 -55.04 26.18 37.16
CA THR A 351 -56.05 26.39 36.12
C THR A 351 -56.16 27.88 35.80
N ASN A 352 -55.67 28.29 34.64
CA ASN A 352 -56.22 29.45 33.94
C ASN A 352 -56.35 29.10 32.45
N TRP A 353 -57.59 28.89 32.02
CA TRP A 353 -58.00 28.40 30.70
C TRP A 353 -58.00 29.50 29.62
N ASN A 354 -57.09 30.48 29.71
CA ASN A 354 -56.99 31.53 28.69
C ASN A 354 -55.53 31.90 28.46
N PHE A 355 -54.90 31.21 27.50
CA PHE A 355 -53.54 31.46 27.07
C PHE A 355 -53.58 32.15 25.69
N GLN A 356 -53.60 33.48 25.68
CA GLN A 356 -53.51 34.31 24.45
C GLN A 356 -52.06 34.73 24.16
N GLY A 357 -51.12 33.78 24.18
CA GLY A 357 -49.82 33.91 23.51
C GLY A 357 -48.97 35.14 23.84
N GLN A 358 -48.95 35.62 25.08
CA GLN A 358 -47.95 36.61 25.52
C GLN A 358 -47.01 36.00 26.57
N GLU A 359 -45.71 36.18 26.34
CA GLU A 359 -44.65 35.77 27.27
C GLU A 359 -44.75 36.57 28.58
N PRO A 360 -44.57 35.93 29.75
CA PRO A 360 -44.59 36.64 31.02
C PRO A 360 -43.29 37.45 31.23
N GLU A 361 -43.43 38.67 31.73
CA GLU A 361 -42.30 39.56 32.01
C GLU A 361 -41.35 38.95 33.05
N ALA A 362 -40.05 38.96 32.70
CA ALA A 362 -38.97 38.53 33.56
C ALA A 362 -38.80 39.52 34.74
N TYR A 363 -38.82 38.98 35.96
CA TYR A 363 -38.27 39.66 37.14
C TYR A 363 -36.80 39.33 37.31
#